data_AF-A0A962F493-F1
#
_entry.id   AF-A0A962F493-F1
#
_cell.length_a   1.000
_cell.length_b   1.000
_cell.length_c   1.000
_cell.angle_alpha   90.00
_cell.angle_beta   90.00
_cell.angle_gamma   90.00
#
_symmetry.space_group_name_H-M   'P 1'
#
loop_
_entity.id
_entity.type
_entity.pdbx_description
1 polymer ?
#
loop_
_entity_poly.entity_id
_entity_poly.type
_entity_poly.pdbx_seq_one_letter_code
_entity_poly.pdbx_strand_id
1 'polypeptide(L)'
;MARFRVGAALFVLHACLFPANAGATTCVRTEFEAVVDQAAAALRDLNNKNRPEFQEKLRSLKQKRGWTHDEFMTAAAPFVKDENIEVFDLSSGELLATIATMGQEGAEAEKPDCKRLVELRGHMAKLVETQSAKWNYMFGKLDEELSK
;
A
#
# COMPACT_ATOMS: atom_id res chain seq x y z
N MET A 1 55.21 -25.77 -33.57
CA MET A 1 56.00 -26.56 -32.59
C MET A 1 56.25 -25.69 -31.36
N ALA A 2 56.22 -26.33 -30.18
CA ALA A 2 56.57 -25.83 -28.85
C ALA A 2 55.57 -24.84 -28.21
N ARG A 3 55.19 -24.95 -26.93
CA ARG A 3 55.53 -25.91 -25.87
C ARG A 3 54.46 -25.77 -24.77
N PHE A 4 54.02 -26.91 -24.25
CA PHE A 4 53.16 -27.07 -23.07
C PHE A 4 53.83 -26.47 -21.83
N ARG A 5 53.08 -25.74 -20.99
CA ARG A 5 53.40 -25.54 -19.57
C ARG A 5 52.14 -25.62 -18.73
N VAL A 6 52.00 -26.76 -18.05
CA VAL A 6 51.14 -26.99 -16.90
C VAL A 6 51.61 -26.07 -15.77
N GLY A 7 50.70 -25.30 -15.18
CA GLY A 7 50.95 -24.43 -14.03
C GLY A 7 49.91 -24.71 -12.95
N ALA A 8 50.38 -25.22 -11.83
CA ALA A 8 49.65 -25.73 -10.67
C ALA A 8 48.52 -24.82 -10.16
N ALA A 9 47.46 -25.49 -9.71
CA ALA A 9 46.36 -24.95 -8.94
C ALA A 9 46.83 -24.32 -7.62
N LEU A 10 46.27 -23.17 -7.28
CA LEU A 10 46.11 -22.73 -5.91
C LEU A 10 44.72 -22.10 -5.78
N PHE A 11 43.72 -22.96 -5.60
CA PHE A 11 42.39 -22.55 -5.19
C PHE A 11 42.46 -22.08 -3.74
N VAL A 12 42.72 -20.78 -3.55
CA VAL A 12 42.55 -20.14 -2.26
C VAL A 12 41.04 -19.98 -2.05
N LEU A 13 40.44 -20.95 -1.36
CA LEU A 13 39.07 -20.88 -0.88
C LEU A 13 39.02 -19.84 0.26
N HIS A 14 39.01 -18.55 -0.09
CA HIS A 14 38.64 -17.48 0.85
C HIS A 14 37.13 -17.58 1.08
N ALA A 15 36.77 -18.38 2.08
CA ALA A 15 35.49 -18.27 2.76
C ALA A 15 35.47 -16.92 3.49
N CYS A 16 35.21 -15.84 2.74
CA CYS A 16 34.68 -14.63 3.34
C CYS A 16 33.30 -15.01 3.87
N LEU A 17 33.26 -15.21 5.18
CA LEU A 17 32.08 -15.13 6.01
C LEU A 17 31.36 -13.84 5.66
N PHE A 18 30.44 -13.91 4.70
CA PHE A 18 29.39 -12.92 4.60
C PHE A 18 28.65 -13.03 5.94
N PRO A 19 28.58 -11.97 6.76
CA PRO A 19 27.56 -11.95 7.79
C PRO A 19 26.26 -12.08 6.99
N ALA A 20 25.59 -13.22 7.17
CA ALA A 20 24.17 -13.28 6.89
C ALA A 20 23.59 -12.20 7.78
N ASN A 21 23.34 -11.03 7.20
CA ASN A 21 22.53 -10.00 7.83
C ASN A 21 21.13 -10.59 7.83
N ALA A 22 20.91 -11.57 8.72
CA ALA A 22 19.59 -11.89 9.22
C ALA A 22 19.12 -10.55 9.74
N GLY A 23 18.23 -9.90 8.97
CA GLY A 23 17.68 -8.60 9.32
C GLY A 23 16.98 -8.76 10.64
N ALA A 24 17.71 -8.54 11.73
CA ALA A 24 17.14 -8.27 13.02
C ALA A 24 16.39 -6.97 12.78
N THR A 25 15.08 -7.09 12.60
CA THR A 25 14.18 -5.96 12.57
C THR A 25 14.42 -5.22 13.86
N THR A 26 15.30 -4.21 13.83
CA THR A 26 15.53 -3.35 14.98
C THR A 26 14.18 -2.77 15.31
N CYS A 27 13.84 -2.85 16.58
CA CYS A 27 12.55 -2.44 17.08
C CYS A 27 12.91 -1.35 18.06
N VAL A 28 12.84 -0.14 17.53
CA VAL A 28 13.24 1.11 18.18
C VAL A 28 12.17 2.13 17.85
N ARG A 29 12.10 3.21 18.63
CA ARG A 29 11.09 4.27 18.45
C ARG A 29 10.93 4.71 16.99
N THR A 30 12.03 4.96 16.30
CA THR A 30 12.03 5.44 14.90
C THR A 30 11.34 4.47 13.93
N GLU A 31 11.20 3.20 14.29
CA GLU A 31 10.53 2.20 13.45
C GLU A 31 9.01 2.28 13.58
N PHE A 32 8.48 2.69 14.73
CA PHE A 32 7.05 2.97 14.86
C PHE A 32 6.66 4.17 13.99
N GLU A 33 7.45 5.25 14.06
CA GLU A 33 7.28 6.44 13.23
C GLU A 33 7.44 6.11 11.74
N ALA A 34 8.49 5.36 11.36
CA ALA A 34 8.73 4.99 9.97
C ALA A 34 7.62 4.09 9.37
N VAL A 35 7.08 3.15 10.14
CA VAL A 35 5.94 2.33 9.68
C VAL A 35 4.72 3.21 9.44
N VAL A 36 4.52 4.24 10.26
CA VAL A 36 3.42 5.19 10.07
C VAL A 36 3.58 5.96 8.76
N ASP A 37 4.77 6.51 8.53
CA ASP A 37 5.10 7.27 7.33
C ASP A 37 5.02 6.44 6.04
N GLN A 38 5.46 5.17 6.09
CA GLN A 38 5.41 4.25 4.96
C GLN A 38 3.96 3.99 4.50
N ALA A 39 3.04 3.76 5.43
CA ALA A 39 1.64 3.55 5.06
C ALA A 39 1.01 4.85 4.53
N ALA A 40 1.31 6.00 5.14
CA ALA A 40 0.85 7.28 4.64
C ALA A 40 1.37 7.58 3.23
N ALA A 41 2.61 7.22 2.91
CA ALA A 41 3.16 7.28 1.56
C ALA A 41 2.41 6.34 0.61
N ALA A 42 2.21 5.08 0.99
CA ALA A 42 1.48 4.11 0.17
C ALA A 42 0.04 4.57 -0.15
N LEU A 43 -0.67 5.16 0.83
CA LEU A 43 -2.01 5.71 0.62
C LEU A 43 -2.01 6.92 -0.31
N ARG A 44 -1.00 7.81 -0.20
CA ARG A 44 -0.87 8.94 -1.14
C ARG A 44 -0.60 8.44 -2.55
N ASP A 45 0.29 7.49 -2.72
CA ASP A 45 0.62 6.92 -4.03
C ASP A 45 -0.59 6.21 -4.65
N LEU A 46 -1.34 5.44 -3.84
CA LEU A 46 -2.58 4.80 -4.27
C LEU A 46 -3.61 5.83 -4.77
N ASN A 47 -3.81 6.94 -4.04
CA ASN A 47 -4.70 8.01 -4.46
C ASN A 47 -4.21 8.74 -5.71
N ASN A 48 -2.92 9.04 -5.79
CA ASN A 48 -2.30 9.72 -6.93
C ASN A 48 -2.40 8.87 -8.21
N LYS A 49 -2.29 7.55 -8.09
CA LYS A 49 -2.48 6.60 -9.17
C LYS A 49 -3.94 6.51 -9.61
N ASN A 50 -4.85 6.24 -8.68
CA ASN A 50 -6.20 5.81 -9.02
C ASN A 50 -7.14 6.99 -9.34
N ARG A 51 -6.99 8.13 -8.67
CA ARG A 51 -7.94 9.25 -8.80
C ARG A 51 -8.00 9.82 -10.24
N PRO A 52 -6.88 10.07 -10.95
CA PRO A 52 -6.92 10.55 -12.33
C PRO A 52 -7.58 9.54 -13.29
N GLU A 53 -7.25 8.25 -13.15
CA GLU A 53 -7.81 7.18 -13.97
C GLU A 53 -9.32 7.02 -13.74
N PHE A 54 -9.74 7.04 -12.48
CA PHE A 54 -11.15 6.96 -12.12
C PHE A 54 -11.95 8.14 -12.67
N GLN A 55 -11.39 9.35 -12.58
CA GLN A 55 -12.00 10.54 -13.18
C GLN A 55 -12.11 10.44 -14.71
N GLU A 56 -11.14 9.83 -15.39
CA GLU A 56 -11.22 9.61 -16.83
C GLU A 56 -12.35 8.64 -17.19
N LYS A 57 -12.47 7.51 -16.48
CA LYS A 57 -13.58 6.57 -16.70
C LYS A 57 -14.95 7.22 -16.44
N LEU A 58 -15.08 8.08 -15.43
CA LEU A 58 -16.30 8.86 -15.22
C LEU A 58 -16.61 9.79 -16.40
N ARG A 59 -15.60 10.46 -16.99
CA ARG A 59 -15.79 11.28 -18.20
C ARG A 59 -16.20 10.42 -19.39
N SER A 60 -15.59 9.26 -19.58
CA SER A 60 -15.97 8.32 -20.64
C SER A 60 -17.42 7.85 -20.48
N LEU A 61 -17.84 7.52 -19.24
CA LEU A 61 -19.20 7.10 -18.96
C LEU A 61 -20.20 8.23 -19.23
N LYS A 62 -19.89 9.46 -18.80
CA LYS A 62 -20.69 10.65 -19.11
C LYS A 62 -20.93 10.80 -20.60
N GLN A 63 -19.86 10.69 -21.41
CA GLN A 63 -19.94 10.79 -22.88
C GLN A 63 -20.80 9.68 -23.47
N LYS A 64 -20.57 8.43 -23.05
CA LYS A 64 -21.33 7.25 -23.49
C LYS A 64 -22.83 7.37 -23.21
N ARG A 65 -23.18 7.94 -22.05
CA ARG A 65 -24.57 8.13 -21.61
C ARG A 65 -25.21 9.40 -22.15
N GLY A 66 -24.45 10.28 -22.81
CA GLY A 66 -24.94 11.56 -23.30
C GLY A 66 -25.36 12.54 -22.20
N TRP A 67 -24.89 12.35 -20.96
CA TRP A 67 -25.30 13.18 -19.83
C TRP A 67 -24.79 14.61 -19.96
N THR A 68 -25.66 15.56 -19.63
CA THR A 68 -25.30 16.94 -19.36
C THR A 68 -24.40 17.04 -18.10
N HIS A 69 -23.87 18.23 -17.82
CA HIS A 69 -23.11 18.42 -16.59
C HIS A 69 -23.97 18.20 -15.33
N ASP A 70 -25.19 18.74 -15.32
CA ASP A 70 -26.07 18.66 -14.15
C ASP A 70 -26.52 17.22 -13.87
N GLU A 71 -26.92 16.48 -14.91
CA GLU A 71 -27.24 15.06 -14.79
C GLU A 71 -26.05 14.26 -14.28
N PHE A 72 -24.84 14.55 -14.76
CA PHE A 72 -23.62 13.89 -14.30
C PHE A 72 -23.37 14.10 -12.79
N MET A 73 -23.63 15.29 -12.25
CA MET A 73 -23.42 15.57 -10.83
C MET A 73 -24.28 14.69 -9.91
N THR A 74 -25.47 14.28 -10.37
CA THR A 74 -26.35 13.36 -9.63
C THR A 74 -26.07 11.90 -9.99
N ALA A 75 -25.96 11.59 -11.28
CA ALA A 75 -25.81 10.22 -11.77
C ALA A 75 -24.45 9.58 -11.44
N ALA A 76 -23.41 10.39 -11.24
CA ALA A 76 -22.09 9.91 -10.84
C ALA A 76 -21.98 9.57 -9.35
N ALA A 77 -22.86 10.10 -8.50
CA ALA A 77 -22.75 9.96 -7.04
C ALA A 77 -22.69 8.49 -6.56
N PRO A 78 -23.49 7.55 -7.11
CA PRO A 78 -23.42 6.15 -6.70
C PRO A 78 -22.07 5.48 -6.95
N PHE A 79 -21.24 5.97 -7.87
CA PHE A 79 -19.92 5.38 -8.16
C PHE A 79 -18.86 5.73 -7.12
N VAL A 80 -19.12 6.72 -6.26
CA VAL A 80 -18.22 7.17 -5.20
C VAL A 80 -18.85 7.12 -3.81
N LYS A 81 -20.15 6.84 -3.71
CA LYS A 81 -20.89 6.71 -2.46
C LYS A 81 -22.03 5.71 -2.61
N ASP A 82 -21.92 4.61 -1.89
CA ASP A 82 -22.97 3.62 -1.67
C ASP A 82 -22.71 2.88 -0.35
N GLU A 83 -23.57 1.94 0.01
CA GLU A 83 -23.47 1.19 1.27
C GLU A 83 -22.16 0.39 1.38
N ASN A 84 -21.65 -0.17 0.28
CA ASN A 84 -20.38 -0.91 0.30
C ASN A 84 -19.18 0.02 0.46
N ILE A 85 -19.22 1.19 -0.20
CA ILE A 85 -18.21 2.25 -0.06
C ILE A 85 -18.20 2.77 1.37
N GLU A 86 -19.37 2.92 2.00
CA GLU A 86 -19.48 3.32 3.41
C GLU A 86 -18.83 2.28 4.34
N VAL A 87 -19.01 0.98 4.09
CA VAL A 87 -18.31 -0.08 4.84
C VAL A 87 -16.78 0.05 4.72
N PHE A 88 -16.25 0.31 3.53
CA PHE A 88 -14.82 0.55 3.34
C PHE A 88 -14.33 1.81 4.07
N ASP A 89 -15.14 2.88 4.07
CA ASP A 89 -14.82 4.14 4.74
C ASP A 89 -14.81 4.01 6.26
N LEU A 90 -15.81 3.32 6.82
CA LEU A 90 -15.89 3.01 8.25
C LEU A 90 -14.69 2.16 8.69
N SER A 91 -14.40 1.06 7.97
CA SER A 91 -13.27 0.19 8.28
C SER A 91 -11.94 0.94 8.20
N SER A 92 -11.78 1.83 7.22
CA SER A 92 -10.57 2.66 7.10
C SER A 92 -10.45 3.66 8.25
N GLY A 93 -11.55 4.26 8.68
CA GLY A 93 -11.59 5.16 9.84
C GLY A 93 -11.19 4.45 11.14
N GLU A 94 -11.72 3.24 11.38
CA GLU A 94 -11.37 2.42 12.54
C GLU A 94 -9.90 2.00 12.55
N LEU A 95 -9.36 1.61 11.38
CA LEU A 95 -7.95 1.27 11.23
C LEU A 95 -7.07 2.49 11.51
N LEU A 96 -7.39 3.64 10.94
CA LEU A 96 -6.66 4.89 11.17
C LEU A 96 -6.62 5.27 12.66
N ALA A 97 -7.75 5.17 13.37
CA ALA A 97 -7.81 5.43 14.80
C ALA A 97 -6.93 4.47 15.60
N THR A 98 -7.00 3.16 15.28
CA THR A 98 -6.19 2.13 15.92
C THR A 98 -4.69 2.37 15.68
N ILE A 99 -4.31 2.65 14.44
CA ILE A 99 -2.96 2.96 14.01
C ILE A 99 -2.40 4.18 14.76
N ALA A 100 -3.18 5.26 14.87
CA ALA A 100 -2.74 6.49 15.53
C ALA A 100 -2.41 6.22 17.02
N THR A 101 -3.31 5.53 17.72
CA THR A 101 -3.10 5.12 19.11
C THR A 101 -1.87 4.23 19.25
N MET A 102 -1.76 3.17 18.45
CA MET A 102 -0.64 2.22 18.54
C MET A 102 0.71 2.84 18.18
N GLY A 103 0.74 3.72 17.17
CA GLY A 103 1.95 4.44 16.77
C GLY A 103 2.45 5.35 17.87
N GLN A 104 1.54 6.10 18.52
CA GLN A 104 1.88 6.96 19.65
C GLN A 104 2.36 6.15 20.85
N GLU A 105 1.58 5.16 21.30
CA GLU A 105 1.95 4.32 22.45
C GLU A 105 3.30 3.62 22.24
N GLY A 106 3.57 3.14 21.03
CA GLY A 106 4.83 2.49 20.69
C GLY A 106 6.03 3.43 20.66
N ALA A 107 5.84 4.67 20.22
CA ALA A 107 6.89 5.70 20.18
C ALA A 107 7.20 6.29 21.57
N GLU A 108 6.21 6.33 22.47
CA GLU A 108 6.33 6.84 23.84
C GLU A 108 6.75 5.78 24.87
N ALA A 109 6.72 4.49 24.51
CA ALA A 109 7.10 3.41 25.41
C ALA A 109 8.56 3.52 25.89
N GLU A 110 8.77 3.36 27.20
CA GLU A 110 10.11 3.37 27.82
C GLU A 110 11.03 2.28 27.26
N LYS A 111 10.44 1.14 26.86
CA LYS A 111 11.14 0.02 26.22
C LYS A 111 10.43 -0.35 24.92
N PRO A 112 11.15 -0.51 23.80
CA PRO A 112 10.54 -0.95 22.55
C PRO A 112 9.87 -2.32 22.67
N ASP A 113 8.60 -2.40 22.25
CA ASP A 113 7.83 -3.65 22.15
C ASP A 113 7.70 -4.08 20.69
N CYS A 114 8.46 -5.10 20.34
CA CYS A 114 8.58 -5.54 18.96
C CYS A 114 7.36 -6.31 18.48
N LYS A 115 6.55 -6.84 19.42
CA LYS A 115 5.27 -7.43 19.10
C LYS A 115 4.29 -6.35 18.67
N ARG A 116 4.21 -5.25 19.43
CA ARG A 116 3.38 -4.08 19.06
C ARG A 116 3.78 -3.48 17.71
N LEU A 117 5.07 -3.41 17.41
CA LEU A 117 5.54 -2.93 16.11
C LEU A 117 5.07 -3.83 14.95
N VAL A 118 5.08 -5.15 15.14
CA VAL A 118 4.56 -6.10 14.15
C VAL A 118 3.04 -5.95 14.00
N GLU A 119 2.30 -5.78 15.09
CA GLU A 119 0.86 -5.55 15.06
C GLU A 119 0.52 -4.23 14.34
N LEU A 120 1.24 -3.15 14.62
CA LEU A 120 1.10 -1.85 13.92
C LEU A 120 1.32 -2.00 12.42
N ARG A 121 2.37 -2.73 12.00
CA ARG A 121 2.61 -3.05 10.58
C ARG A 121 1.44 -3.81 9.96
N GLY A 122 0.84 -4.74 10.71
CA GLY A 122 -0.35 -5.48 10.29
C GLY A 122 -1.55 -4.56 10.05
N HIS A 123 -1.84 -3.65 10.97
CA HIS A 123 -2.93 -2.67 10.79
C HIS A 123 -2.68 -1.73 9.61
N MET A 124 -1.43 -1.29 9.41
CA MET A 124 -1.06 -0.47 8.26
C MET A 124 -1.24 -1.19 6.93
N ALA A 125 -0.80 -2.45 6.84
CA ALA A 125 -1.02 -3.27 5.66
C ALA A 125 -2.53 -3.44 5.39
N LYS A 126 -3.32 -3.69 6.45
CA LYS A 126 -4.77 -3.82 6.33
C LYS A 126 -5.44 -2.54 5.82
N LEU A 127 -5.00 -1.37 6.28
CA LEU A 127 -5.52 -0.08 5.80
C LEU A 127 -5.27 0.12 4.30
N VAL A 128 -4.05 -0.17 3.83
CA VAL A 128 -3.71 -0.08 2.40
C VAL A 128 -4.51 -1.10 1.58
N GLU A 129 -4.72 -2.31 2.11
CA GLU A 129 -5.55 -3.34 1.48
C GLU A 129 -7.01 -2.89 1.36
N THR A 130 -7.61 -2.37 2.45
CA THR A 130 -8.98 -1.86 2.47
C THR A 130 -9.17 -0.75 1.44
N GLN A 131 -8.24 0.20 1.37
CA GLN A 131 -8.30 1.30 0.40
C GLN A 131 -8.11 0.81 -1.04
N SER A 132 -7.27 -0.20 -1.26
CA SER A 132 -7.10 -0.83 -2.58
C SER A 132 -8.37 -1.58 -3.01
N ALA A 133 -9.02 -2.29 -2.08
CA ALA A 133 -10.29 -2.97 -2.32
C ALA A 133 -11.40 -1.97 -2.65
N LYS A 134 -11.48 -0.84 -1.94
CA LYS A 134 -12.42 0.24 -2.26
C LYS A 134 -12.21 0.77 -3.68
N TRP A 135 -10.96 1.04 -4.08
CA TRP A 135 -10.66 1.47 -5.45
C TRP A 135 -11.10 0.44 -6.48
N ASN A 136 -10.75 -0.84 -6.27
CA ASN A 136 -11.14 -1.92 -7.19
C ASN A 136 -12.65 -2.05 -7.31
N TYR A 137 -13.39 -1.92 -6.20
CA TYR A 137 -14.85 -1.91 -6.20
C TYR A 137 -15.39 -0.76 -7.04
N MET A 138 -14.94 0.48 -6.78
CA MET A 138 -15.39 1.65 -7.54
C MET A 138 -15.05 1.53 -9.05
N PHE A 139 -13.86 1.06 -9.40
CA PHE A 139 -13.49 0.79 -10.79
C PHE A 139 -14.37 -0.28 -11.43
N GLY A 140 -14.62 -1.38 -10.74
CA GLY A 140 -15.48 -2.47 -11.22
C GLY A 140 -16.88 -1.97 -11.59
N LYS A 141 -17.46 -1.06 -10.79
CA LYS A 141 -18.75 -0.43 -11.11
C LYS A 141 -18.71 0.36 -12.43
N LEU A 142 -17.65 1.14 -12.66
CA LEU A 142 -17.51 1.90 -13.90
C LEU A 142 -17.26 1.00 -15.10
N ASP A 143 -16.42 -0.01 -14.95
CA ASP A 143 -16.07 -0.94 -16.02
C ASP A 143 -17.30 -1.75 -16.47
N GLU A 144 -18.14 -2.17 -15.53
CA GLU A 144 -19.42 -2.82 -15.84
C GLU A 144 -20.30 -1.91 -16.70
N GLU A 145 -20.50 -0.66 -16.28
CA GLU A 145 -21.33 0.32 -17.01
C GLU A 145 -20.73 0.71 -18.37
N LEU A 146 -19.41 0.81 -18.46
CA LEU A 146 -18.69 1.09 -19.70
C LEU A 146 -18.70 -0.11 -20.67
N SER A 147 -18.98 -1.32 -20.21
CA SER A 147 -19.13 -2.51 -21.06
C SER A 147 -20.53 -2.69 -21.67
N LYS A 148 -21.57 -2.04 -21.11
CA LYS A 148 -22.99 -2.16 -21.53
C LYS A 148 -23.32 -1.48 -22.86
#